data_AF-A0A959LNI5-F1
#
_entry.id   AF-A0A959LNI5-F1
#
_cell.length_a   1.000
_cell.length_b   1.000
_cell.length_c   1.000
_cell.angle_alpha   90.00
_cell.angle_beta   90.00
_cell.angle_gamma   90.00
#
_symmetry.space_group_name_H-M   'P 1'
#
loop_
_entity.id
_entity.type
_entity.pdbx_description
1 polymer ?
#
loop_
_entity_poly.entity_id
_entity_poly.type
_entity_poly.pdbx_seq_one_letter_code
_entity_poly.pdbx_strand_id
1 'polypeptide(L)'
;MKFIYFIPYFIPFGVIVITIEVIMSIRHKQHKYDLKDSAASAGVGTGAVLMQMLTKAGTLAVFTGVFELFAPVREALNYTAAFGQNWLGASWWVWILAIIGDDFNFYWHHRFAHTIRILWAAHIPHHSSEYFNFGTSFRNSWTIFFVKPVYWLWMPAVGFHPVMVLMAMSINSLYQFTLHSLSVPHLGWYEKIFNTPQLHQIHHSKNFSYMDKNFGGILIIWDKLFGTFHNGRDGQERHFGVTKPPESYNPIKIVMHEFENIWIDVRKAKTLKDKLNYIFGAPGWSPDKSTLTVKEMSKIVKKQEGKLTEEQKKAFGYIESNPDMKKELVS
;
A
#
# COMPACT_ATOMS: atom_id res chain seq x y z
N MET A 1 -28.76 8.08 -6.36
CA MET A 1 -28.68 7.52 -4.99
C MET A 1 -28.70 5.99 -4.90
N LYS A 2 -29.15 5.21 -5.90
CA LYS A 2 -29.15 3.72 -5.82
C LYS A 2 -27.77 3.05 -5.70
N PHE A 3 -26.69 3.78 -6.00
CA PHE A 3 -25.32 3.27 -5.93
C PHE A 3 -24.76 3.13 -4.50
N ILE A 4 -25.41 3.70 -3.47
CA ILE A 4 -24.92 3.65 -2.09
C ILE A 4 -25.30 2.31 -1.40
N TYR A 5 -26.31 1.61 -1.92
CA TYR A 5 -26.85 0.40 -1.29
C TYR A 5 -25.95 -0.82 -1.38
N PHE A 6 -24.83 -0.80 -2.13
CA PHE A 6 -23.96 -1.99 -2.21
C PHE A 6 -23.01 -2.13 -1.02
N ILE A 7 -22.66 -1.02 -0.34
CA ILE A 7 -21.65 -1.00 0.75
C ILE A 7 -22.00 -1.97 1.89
N PRO A 8 -23.26 -2.07 2.36
CA PRO A 8 -23.64 -3.04 3.40
C PRO A 8 -23.39 -4.51 3.00
N TYR A 9 -23.35 -4.84 1.71
CA TYR A 9 -23.12 -6.20 1.22
C TYR A 9 -21.65 -6.58 1.13
N PHE A 10 -20.73 -5.62 1.28
CA PHE A 10 -19.30 -5.91 1.18
C PHE A 10 -18.79 -6.78 2.34
N ILE A 11 -19.25 -6.53 3.57
CA ILE A 11 -18.85 -7.35 4.72
C ILE A 11 -19.29 -8.81 4.52
N PRO A 12 -20.58 -9.11 4.20
CA PRO A 12 -20.99 -10.46 3.83
C PRO A 12 -20.16 -11.06 2.68
N PHE A 13 -19.91 -10.30 1.62
CA PHE A 13 -19.09 -10.77 0.49
C PHE A 13 -17.67 -11.15 0.93
N GLY A 14 -17.01 -10.29 1.70
CA GLY A 14 -15.66 -10.54 2.24
C GLY A 14 -15.64 -11.79 3.11
N VAL A 15 -16.60 -11.95 4.02
CA VAL A 15 -16.73 -13.15 4.88
C VAL A 15 -16.89 -14.42 4.03
N ILE A 16 -17.74 -14.39 3.00
CA ILE A 16 -17.97 -15.54 2.11
C ILE A 16 -16.68 -15.90 1.38
N VAL A 17 -16.00 -14.93 0.76
CA VAL A 17 -14.78 -15.18 -0.03
C VAL A 17 -13.63 -15.66 0.85
N ILE A 18 -13.44 -15.09 2.05
CA ILE A 18 -12.46 -15.58 3.02
C ILE A 18 -12.78 -17.01 3.43
N THR A 19 -14.04 -17.31 3.73
CA THR A 19 -14.47 -18.66 4.13
C THR A 19 -14.19 -19.68 3.03
N ILE A 20 -14.47 -19.32 1.77
CA ILE A 20 -14.14 -20.15 0.62
C ILE A 20 -12.63 -20.38 0.51
N GLU A 21 -11.81 -19.33 0.63
CA GLU A 21 -10.35 -19.45 0.54
C GLU A 21 -9.76 -20.31 1.68
N VAL A 22 -10.29 -20.18 2.90
CA VAL A 22 -9.91 -21.02 4.06
C VAL A 22 -10.26 -22.48 3.79
N ILE A 23 -11.48 -22.78 3.35
CA ILE A 23 -11.91 -24.15 3.04
C ILE A 23 -11.03 -24.74 1.94
N MET A 24 -10.75 -23.99 0.87
CA MET A 24 -9.87 -24.44 -0.22
C MET A 24 -8.43 -24.67 0.27
N SER A 25 -7.89 -23.77 1.09
CA SER A 25 -6.55 -23.91 1.67
C SER A 25 -6.43 -25.19 2.50
N ILE A 26 -7.44 -25.51 3.32
CA ILE A 26 -7.49 -26.75 4.12
C ILE A 26 -7.59 -27.97 3.20
N ARG A 27 -8.53 -27.96 2.24
CA ARG A 27 -8.76 -29.10 1.32
C ARG A 27 -7.53 -29.42 0.46
N HIS A 28 -6.76 -28.41 0.06
CA HIS A 28 -5.58 -28.55 -0.79
C HIS A 28 -4.25 -28.51 -0.01
N LYS A 29 -4.27 -28.49 1.32
CA LYS A 29 -3.08 -28.44 2.20
C LYS A 29 -2.08 -27.32 1.83
N GLN A 30 -2.60 -26.14 1.49
CA GLN A 30 -1.80 -25.02 0.98
C GLN A 30 -1.22 -24.12 2.08
N HIS A 31 -1.57 -24.36 3.35
CA HIS A 31 -1.05 -23.63 4.53
C HIS A 31 -1.09 -22.09 4.40
N LYS A 32 -2.10 -21.54 3.69
CA LYS A 32 -2.22 -20.09 3.42
C LYS A 32 -2.59 -19.25 4.65
N TYR A 33 -3.05 -19.88 5.72
CA TYR A 33 -3.50 -19.23 6.95
C TYR A 33 -2.80 -19.85 8.16
N ASP A 34 -2.40 -18.99 9.08
CA ASP A 34 -2.06 -19.34 10.45
C ASP A 34 -3.07 -18.72 11.42
N LEU A 35 -3.41 -19.44 12.49
CA LEU A 35 -4.45 -18.99 13.44
C LEU A 35 -4.03 -17.75 14.22
N LYS A 36 -2.76 -17.68 14.66
CA LYS A 36 -2.25 -16.54 15.44
C LYS A 36 -2.11 -15.31 14.54
N ASP A 37 -1.61 -15.48 13.32
CA ASP A 37 -1.52 -14.38 12.36
C ASP A 37 -2.90 -13.89 11.92
N SER A 38 -3.87 -14.80 11.72
CA SER A 38 -5.25 -14.44 11.40
C SER A 38 -5.91 -13.67 12.54
N ALA A 39 -5.73 -14.11 13.79
CA ALA A 39 -6.24 -13.41 14.97
C ALA A 39 -5.59 -12.01 15.12
N ALA A 40 -4.29 -11.90 14.88
CA ALA A 40 -3.58 -10.63 14.88
C ALA A 40 -4.10 -9.68 13.78
N SER A 41 -4.28 -10.18 12.56
CA SER A 41 -4.81 -9.43 11.42
C SER A 41 -6.26 -8.96 11.67
N ALA A 42 -7.10 -9.81 12.25
CA ALA A 42 -8.44 -9.44 12.69
C ALA A 42 -8.43 -8.36 13.80
N GLY A 43 -7.50 -8.47 14.77
CA GLY A 43 -7.33 -7.46 15.83
C GLY A 43 -6.92 -6.10 15.27
N VAL A 44 -5.91 -6.08 14.39
CA VAL A 44 -5.48 -4.84 13.69
C VAL A 44 -6.62 -4.27 12.87
N GLY A 45 -7.32 -5.11 12.10
CA GLY A 45 -8.43 -4.72 11.24
C GLY A 45 -9.63 -4.17 12.00
N THR A 46 -9.95 -4.73 13.17
CA THR A 46 -10.99 -4.19 14.06
C THR A 46 -10.64 -2.77 14.48
N GLY A 47 -9.40 -2.53 14.90
CA GLY A 47 -8.92 -1.18 15.20
C GLY A 47 -8.97 -0.26 13.97
N ALA A 48 -8.63 -0.77 12.77
CA ALA A 48 -8.71 0.01 11.54
C ALA A 48 -10.14 0.42 11.18
N VAL A 49 -11.14 -0.41 11.43
CA VAL A 49 -12.56 -0.05 11.23
C VAL A 49 -12.97 1.07 12.19
N LEU A 50 -12.63 0.95 13.48
CA LEU A 50 -12.92 2.00 14.47
C LEU A 50 -12.25 3.33 14.10
N MET A 51 -10.98 3.28 13.70
CA MET A 51 -10.22 4.46 13.29
C MET A 51 -10.78 5.09 12.02
N GLN A 52 -11.25 4.30 11.06
CA GLN A 52 -11.96 4.82 9.90
C GLN A 52 -13.25 5.51 10.31
N MET A 53 -14.07 4.92 11.20
CA MET A 53 -15.29 5.57 11.66
C MET A 53 -15.01 6.93 12.32
N LEU A 54 -13.97 6.99 13.16
CA LEU A 54 -13.54 8.22 13.83
C LEU A 54 -13.04 9.28 12.84
N THR A 55 -12.23 8.89 11.86
CA THR A 55 -11.57 9.82 10.93
C THR A 55 -12.42 10.19 9.72
N LYS A 56 -13.43 9.39 9.33
CA LYS A 56 -14.22 9.64 8.12
C LYS A 56 -15.02 10.93 8.18
N ALA A 57 -15.62 11.24 9.34
CA ALA A 57 -16.34 12.49 9.55
C ALA A 57 -15.41 13.71 9.44
N GLY A 58 -14.23 13.63 10.06
CA GLY A 58 -13.20 14.67 9.94
C GLY A 58 -12.69 14.82 8.50
N THR A 59 -12.47 13.70 7.80
CA THR A 59 -12.07 13.71 6.38
C THR A 59 -13.14 14.37 5.51
N LEU A 60 -14.42 14.04 5.72
CA LEU A 60 -15.53 14.67 5.01
C LEU A 60 -15.58 16.18 5.31
N ALA A 61 -15.43 16.57 6.58
CA ALA A 61 -15.42 17.98 6.95
C ALA A 61 -14.26 18.76 6.31
N VAL A 62 -13.05 18.19 6.28
CA VAL A 62 -11.88 18.79 5.62
C VAL A 62 -12.11 18.88 4.11
N PHE A 63 -12.58 17.82 3.46
CA PHE A 63 -12.85 17.85 2.02
C PHE A 63 -13.95 18.86 1.68
N THR A 64 -15.01 18.95 2.47
CA THR A 64 -16.04 19.97 2.31
C THR A 64 -15.46 21.37 2.53
N GLY A 65 -14.64 21.58 3.57
CA GLY A 65 -13.99 22.86 3.82
C GLY A 65 -13.11 23.31 2.65
N VAL A 66 -12.28 22.41 2.11
CA VAL A 66 -11.46 22.69 0.92
C VAL A 66 -12.35 22.92 -0.32
N PHE A 67 -13.40 22.12 -0.47
CA PHE A 67 -14.34 22.29 -1.56
C PHE A 67 -14.98 23.68 -1.52
N GLU A 68 -15.49 24.14 -0.38
CA GLU A 68 -16.08 25.48 -0.23
C GLU A 68 -15.04 26.60 -0.36
N LEU A 69 -13.84 26.42 0.19
CA LEU A 69 -12.74 27.39 0.10
C LEU A 69 -12.40 27.73 -1.36
N PHE A 70 -12.48 26.76 -2.27
CA PHE A 70 -12.19 26.95 -3.69
C PHE A 70 -13.44 27.27 -4.53
N ALA A 71 -14.62 27.46 -3.93
CA ALA A 71 -15.83 27.84 -4.65
C ALA A 71 -15.67 29.13 -5.49
N PRO A 72 -15.09 30.24 -4.97
CA PRO A 72 -14.92 31.46 -5.76
C PRO A 72 -14.02 31.27 -6.99
N VAL A 73 -12.97 30.45 -6.87
CA VAL A 73 -12.06 30.14 -7.99
C VAL A 73 -12.82 29.37 -9.08
N ARG A 74 -13.62 28.38 -8.70
CA ARG A 74 -14.42 27.57 -9.65
C ARG A 74 -15.51 28.40 -10.33
N GLU A 75 -16.12 29.34 -9.60
CA GLU A 75 -17.07 30.30 -10.15
C GLU A 75 -16.41 31.24 -11.17
N ALA A 76 -15.24 31.81 -10.85
CA ALA A 76 -14.47 32.64 -11.76
C ALA A 76 -14.04 31.90 -13.04
N LEU A 77 -13.81 30.58 -12.95
CA LEU A 77 -13.51 29.71 -14.08
C LEU A 77 -14.76 29.16 -14.79
N ASN A 78 -15.96 29.61 -14.41
CA ASN A 78 -17.25 29.23 -15.00
C ASN A 78 -17.53 27.72 -14.99
N TYR A 79 -17.13 27.02 -13.93
CA TYR A 79 -17.29 25.56 -13.79
C TYR A 79 -18.77 25.13 -13.88
N THR A 80 -19.69 25.95 -13.38
CA THR A 80 -21.13 25.67 -13.44
C THR A 80 -21.63 25.54 -14.88
N ALA A 81 -21.09 26.34 -15.82
CA ALA A 81 -21.40 26.20 -17.23
C ALA A 81 -20.73 24.99 -17.88
N ALA A 82 -19.53 24.61 -17.40
CA ALA A 82 -18.76 23.49 -17.95
C ALA A 82 -19.23 22.10 -17.46
N PHE A 83 -19.70 22.00 -16.20
CA PHE A 83 -19.98 20.72 -15.52
C PHE A 83 -21.40 20.61 -14.94
N GLY A 84 -22.19 21.67 -15.01
CA GLY A 84 -23.57 21.73 -14.50
C GLY A 84 -23.68 22.03 -13.00
N GLN A 85 -24.91 22.32 -12.53
CA GLN A 85 -25.20 22.70 -11.14
C GLN A 85 -25.25 21.52 -10.16
N ASN A 86 -25.47 20.29 -10.64
CA ASN A 86 -25.66 19.12 -9.78
C ASN A 86 -24.36 18.34 -9.58
N TRP A 87 -23.57 18.68 -8.57
CA TRP A 87 -22.28 18.03 -8.30
C TRP A 87 -22.37 16.52 -7.96
N LEU A 88 -23.50 16.08 -7.40
CA LEU A 88 -23.80 14.66 -7.13
C LEU A 88 -24.60 13.97 -8.25
N GLY A 89 -25.17 14.75 -9.17
CA GLY A 89 -25.84 14.31 -10.38
C GLY A 89 -24.99 14.55 -11.64
N ALA A 90 -23.68 14.77 -11.45
CA ALA A 90 -22.74 15.02 -12.53
C ALA A 90 -22.80 13.88 -13.54
N SER A 91 -22.52 14.20 -14.80
CA SER A 91 -22.50 13.21 -15.88
C SER A 91 -21.68 11.97 -15.48
N TRP A 92 -22.11 10.78 -15.89
CA TRP A 92 -21.51 9.50 -15.50
C TRP A 92 -19.98 9.45 -15.67
N TRP A 93 -19.43 10.18 -16.65
CA TRP A 93 -17.99 10.24 -16.90
C TRP A 93 -17.20 10.98 -15.81
N VAL A 94 -17.82 11.90 -15.05
CA VAL A 94 -17.17 12.58 -13.91
C VAL A 94 -16.84 11.57 -12.81
N TRP A 95 -17.68 10.56 -12.61
CA TRP A 95 -17.39 9.45 -11.68
C TRP A 95 -16.18 8.63 -12.13
N ILE A 96 -16.02 8.43 -13.44
CA ILE A 96 -14.83 7.75 -13.98
C ILE A 96 -13.58 8.60 -13.72
N LEU A 97 -13.64 9.91 -13.97
CA LEU A 97 -12.53 10.82 -13.64
C LEU A 97 -12.22 10.83 -12.14
N ALA A 98 -13.24 10.76 -11.28
CA ALA A 98 -13.04 10.67 -9.84
C ALA A 98 -12.33 9.37 -9.43
N ILE A 99 -12.70 8.24 -10.04
CA ILE A 99 -12.03 6.95 -9.80
C ILE A 99 -10.58 6.98 -10.32
N ILE A 100 -10.34 7.54 -11.51
CA ILE A 100 -8.98 7.69 -12.06
C ILE A 100 -8.13 8.62 -11.19
N GLY A 101 -8.70 9.74 -10.74
CA GLY A 101 -8.03 10.69 -9.84
C GLY A 101 -7.73 10.08 -8.47
N ASP A 102 -8.67 9.32 -7.91
CA ASP A 102 -8.45 8.54 -6.69
C ASP A 102 -7.34 7.50 -6.87
N ASP A 103 -7.33 6.76 -7.98
CA ASP A 103 -6.32 5.74 -8.25
C ASP A 103 -4.91 6.34 -8.44
N PHE A 104 -4.82 7.51 -9.08
CA PHE A 104 -3.59 8.30 -9.16
C PHE A 104 -3.09 8.73 -7.77
N ASN A 105 -3.99 9.25 -6.92
CA ASN A 105 -3.66 9.62 -5.54
C ASN A 105 -3.20 8.42 -4.72
N PHE A 106 -3.86 7.28 -4.90
CA PHE A 106 -3.47 6.04 -4.27
C PHE A 106 -2.05 5.64 -4.67
N TYR A 107 -1.71 5.65 -5.95
CA TYR A 107 -0.36 5.34 -6.42
C TYR A 107 0.72 6.17 -5.69
N TRP A 108 0.55 7.50 -5.62
CA TRP A 108 1.52 8.38 -4.98
C TRP A 108 1.58 8.20 -3.47
N HIS A 109 0.42 8.15 -2.81
CA HIS A 109 0.33 7.85 -1.40
C HIS A 109 1.08 6.55 -1.06
N HIS A 110 0.82 5.51 -1.85
CA HIS A 110 1.37 4.19 -1.64
C HIS A 110 2.88 4.17 -1.90
N ARG A 111 3.34 4.77 -2.98
CA ARG A 111 4.78 4.91 -3.27
C ARG A 111 5.51 5.68 -2.16
N PHE A 112 4.94 6.77 -1.65
CA PHE A 112 5.54 7.51 -0.54
C PHE A 112 5.51 6.71 0.77
N ALA A 113 4.48 5.91 0.99
CA ALA A 113 4.43 4.97 2.10
C ALA A 113 5.56 3.92 2.05
N HIS A 114 6.09 3.59 0.88
CA HIS A 114 7.24 2.69 0.76
C HIS A 114 8.60 3.41 0.76
N THR A 115 8.63 4.71 0.46
CA THR A 115 9.89 5.46 0.24
C THR A 115 10.20 6.52 1.29
N ILE A 116 9.29 6.78 2.24
CA ILE A 116 9.48 7.70 3.37
C ILE A 116 9.20 6.94 4.67
N ARG A 117 10.19 6.87 5.56
CA ARG A 117 10.18 5.96 6.71
C ARG A 117 9.01 6.17 7.68
N ILE A 118 8.62 7.41 7.98
CA ILE A 118 7.44 7.66 8.84
C ILE A 118 6.12 7.22 8.20
N LEU A 119 6.02 7.30 6.86
CA LEU A 119 4.85 6.81 6.13
C LEU A 119 4.89 5.28 6.01
N TRP A 120 6.09 4.71 5.89
CA TRP A 120 6.31 3.27 5.99
C TRP A 120 5.91 2.74 7.36
N ALA A 121 6.20 3.44 8.45
CA ALA A 121 5.72 3.05 9.78
C ALA A 121 4.19 2.98 9.84
N ALA A 122 3.50 3.85 9.10
CA ALA A 122 2.05 3.82 8.97
C ALA A 122 1.54 2.74 7.98
N HIS A 123 2.40 2.05 7.24
CA HIS A 123 1.98 1.10 6.20
C HIS A 123 2.52 -0.32 6.40
N ILE A 124 3.68 -0.47 7.06
CA ILE A 124 4.34 -1.73 7.38
C ILE A 124 3.43 -2.78 8.05
N PRO A 125 2.42 -2.43 8.90
CA PRO A 125 1.51 -3.44 9.43
C PRO A 125 0.87 -4.29 8.33
N HIS A 126 0.53 -3.68 7.20
CA HIS A 126 -0.09 -4.33 6.05
C HIS A 126 0.83 -5.37 5.39
N HIS A 127 2.14 -5.09 5.34
CA HIS A 127 3.16 -5.97 4.77
C HIS A 127 3.73 -6.98 5.77
N SER A 128 3.51 -6.77 7.07
CA SER A 128 4.21 -7.52 8.13
C SER A 128 3.78 -8.98 8.31
N SER A 129 2.69 -9.43 7.66
CA SER A 129 2.28 -10.84 7.71
C SER A 129 3.12 -11.66 6.74
N GLU A 130 3.60 -12.82 7.22
CA GLU A 130 4.26 -13.83 6.37
C GLU A 130 3.24 -14.65 5.55
N TYR A 131 1.94 -14.51 5.85
CA TYR A 131 0.85 -15.16 5.15
C TYR A 131 0.13 -14.15 4.25
N PHE A 132 0.10 -14.43 2.96
CA PHE A 132 -0.61 -13.62 1.98
C PHE A 132 -1.96 -14.25 1.61
N ASN A 133 -3.05 -13.64 2.08
CA ASN A 133 -4.41 -14.13 1.90
C ASN A 133 -5.42 -12.98 2.09
N PHE A 134 -6.72 -13.22 1.93
CA PHE A 134 -7.70 -12.13 2.04
C PHE A 134 -7.70 -11.45 3.42
N GLY A 135 -7.23 -12.12 4.48
CA GLY A 135 -7.02 -11.56 5.82
C GLY A 135 -5.98 -10.43 5.85
N THR A 136 -4.94 -10.51 5.02
CA THR A 136 -3.88 -9.49 4.89
C THR A 136 -4.47 -8.11 4.53
N SER A 137 -5.55 -8.10 3.74
CA SER A 137 -6.25 -6.86 3.34
C SER A 137 -6.81 -6.06 4.51
N PHE A 138 -7.13 -6.71 5.63
CA PHE A 138 -7.68 -6.04 6.82
C PHE A 138 -6.60 -5.51 7.76
N ARG A 139 -5.32 -5.88 7.55
CA ARG A 139 -4.20 -5.51 8.41
C ARG A 139 -3.69 -4.09 8.15
N ASN A 140 -4.61 -3.13 8.02
CA ASN A 140 -4.30 -1.73 7.82
C ASN A 140 -3.89 -1.06 9.14
N SER A 141 -2.84 -0.25 9.11
CA SER A 141 -2.46 0.56 10.27
C SER A 141 -3.55 1.57 10.62
N TRP A 142 -3.56 2.00 11.88
CA TRP A 142 -4.48 3.01 12.39
C TRP A 142 -4.06 4.43 12.04
N THR A 143 -2.75 4.66 11.93
CA THR A 143 -2.17 5.98 11.72
C THR A 143 -2.27 6.44 10.27
N ILE A 144 -2.39 5.50 9.31
CA ILE A 144 -2.51 5.81 7.88
C ILE A 144 -3.75 6.67 7.58
N PHE A 145 -4.83 6.52 8.35
CA PHE A 145 -6.09 7.23 8.13
C PHE A 145 -6.01 8.73 8.41
N PHE A 146 -5.03 9.19 9.19
CA PHE A 146 -4.80 10.63 9.42
C PHE A 146 -4.00 11.28 8.30
N VAL A 147 -3.10 10.52 7.65
CA VAL A 147 -2.19 11.07 6.64
C VAL A 147 -2.77 10.92 5.24
N LYS A 148 -3.48 9.82 4.98
CA LYS A 148 -4.03 9.49 3.65
C LYS A 148 -4.88 10.62 3.06
N PRO A 149 -5.82 11.29 3.77
CA PRO A 149 -6.66 12.34 3.18
C PRO A 149 -5.91 13.50 2.52
N VAL A 150 -4.69 13.83 2.97
CA VAL A 150 -3.91 14.96 2.47
C VAL A 150 -3.64 14.86 0.97
N TYR A 151 -3.41 13.64 0.46
CA TYR A 151 -3.12 13.40 -0.96
C TYR A 151 -4.34 13.69 -1.86
N TRP A 152 -5.55 13.64 -1.33
CA TRP A 152 -6.79 13.83 -2.09
C TRP A 152 -7.29 15.27 -2.10
N LEU A 153 -6.69 16.20 -1.34
CA LEU A 153 -7.22 17.56 -1.15
C LEU A 153 -7.36 18.37 -2.44
N TRP A 154 -6.56 18.09 -3.47
CA TRP A 154 -6.69 18.78 -4.76
C TRP A 154 -7.99 18.42 -5.48
N MET A 155 -8.56 17.22 -5.25
CA MET A 155 -9.80 16.81 -5.92
C MET A 155 -10.99 17.70 -5.53
N PRO A 156 -11.33 17.90 -4.24
CA PRO A 156 -12.38 18.85 -3.87
C PRO A 156 -12.05 20.29 -4.25
N ALA A 157 -10.77 20.69 -4.18
CA ALA A 157 -10.34 22.03 -4.61
C ALA A 157 -10.66 22.27 -6.10
N VAL A 158 -10.43 21.28 -6.96
CA VAL A 158 -10.74 21.35 -8.39
C VAL A 158 -12.22 21.16 -8.69
N GLY A 159 -13.03 20.64 -7.76
CA GLY A 159 -14.49 20.58 -7.93
C GLY A 159 -15.13 19.20 -7.83
N PHE A 160 -14.37 18.15 -7.52
CA PHE A 160 -14.99 16.85 -7.21
C PHE A 160 -15.74 16.94 -5.88
N HIS A 161 -17.03 16.61 -5.90
CA HIS A 161 -17.84 16.64 -4.69
C HIS A 161 -17.21 15.76 -3.58
N PRO A 162 -17.11 16.20 -2.31
CA PRO A 162 -16.46 15.44 -1.24
C PRO A 162 -16.95 14.00 -1.10
N VAL A 163 -18.27 13.79 -1.19
CA VAL A 163 -18.88 12.44 -1.16
C VAL A 163 -18.44 11.59 -2.37
N MET A 164 -18.29 12.17 -3.55
CA MET A 164 -17.80 11.46 -4.74
C MET A 164 -16.37 10.99 -4.54
N VAL A 165 -15.49 11.84 -3.97
CA VAL A 165 -14.12 11.48 -3.63
C VAL A 165 -14.09 10.33 -2.62
N LEU A 166 -14.89 10.42 -1.54
CA LEU A 166 -14.96 9.35 -0.55
C LEU A 166 -15.49 8.03 -1.11
N MET A 167 -16.44 8.10 -2.05
CA MET A 167 -16.97 6.91 -2.74
C MET A 167 -15.94 6.30 -3.69
N ALA A 168 -15.18 7.11 -4.43
CA ALA A 168 -14.08 6.62 -5.26
C ALA A 168 -13.01 5.90 -4.41
N MET A 169 -12.59 6.50 -3.29
CA MET A 169 -11.69 5.88 -2.31
C MET A 169 -12.22 4.54 -1.79
N SER A 170 -13.54 4.46 -1.54
CA SER A 170 -14.19 3.22 -1.12
C SER A 170 -14.17 2.18 -2.23
N ILE A 171 -14.56 2.52 -3.47
CA ILE A 171 -14.50 1.62 -4.63
C ILE A 171 -13.09 1.06 -4.83
N ASN A 172 -12.06 1.90 -4.72
CA ASN A 172 -10.68 1.48 -4.84
C ASN A 172 -10.27 0.52 -3.71
N SER A 173 -10.63 0.83 -2.47
CA SER A 173 -10.36 -0.06 -1.33
C SER A 173 -11.04 -1.43 -1.48
N LEU A 174 -12.26 -1.46 -2.03
CA LEU A 174 -13.01 -2.69 -2.30
C LEU A 174 -12.37 -3.51 -3.42
N TYR A 175 -11.88 -2.85 -4.47
CA TYR A 175 -11.10 -3.49 -5.52
C TYR A 175 -9.84 -4.14 -4.94
N GLN A 176 -9.09 -3.38 -4.13
CA GLN A 176 -7.83 -3.84 -3.53
C GLN A 176 -7.99 -5.00 -2.56
N PHE A 177 -9.13 -5.11 -1.86
CA PHE A 177 -9.45 -6.31 -1.08
C PHE A 177 -9.28 -7.58 -1.92
N THR A 178 -9.76 -7.57 -3.17
CA THR A 178 -9.71 -8.74 -4.05
C THR A 178 -8.31 -9.10 -4.52
N LEU A 179 -7.33 -8.20 -4.36
CA LEU A 179 -5.94 -8.43 -4.77
C LEU A 179 -5.17 -9.34 -3.80
N HIS A 180 -5.68 -9.58 -2.60
CA HIS A 180 -4.98 -10.32 -1.55
C HIS A 180 -5.30 -11.81 -1.61
N SER A 181 -4.86 -12.50 -2.66
CA SER A 181 -5.05 -13.95 -2.76
C SER A 181 -3.93 -14.61 -3.53
N LEU A 182 -3.47 -15.75 -3.03
CA LEU A 182 -2.58 -16.69 -3.74
C LEU A 182 -3.34 -17.62 -4.68
N SER A 183 -4.67 -17.60 -4.65
CA SER A 183 -5.52 -18.57 -5.35
C SER A 183 -5.82 -18.16 -6.80
N VAL A 184 -5.54 -16.91 -7.17
CA VAL A 184 -5.85 -16.37 -8.49
C VAL A 184 -4.64 -16.48 -9.41
N PRO A 185 -4.74 -17.20 -10.55
CA PRO A 185 -3.64 -17.33 -11.51
C PRO A 185 -3.43 -16.03 -12.30
N HIS A 186 -2.43 -16.02 -13.19
CA HIS A 186 -2.24 -14.92 -14.13
C HIS A 186 -3.46 -14.73 -15.05
N LEU A 187 -3.95 -13.50 -15.17
CA LEU A 187 -5.19 -13.15 -15.89
C LEU A 187 -4.95 -12.64 -17.32
N GLY A 188 -3.75 -12.84 -17.87
CA GLY A 188 -3.46 -12.58 -19.28
C GLY A 188 -3.56 -11.10 -19.68
N TRP A 189 -4.58 -10.75 -20.47
CA TRP A 189 -4.77 -9.37 -20.95
C TRP A 189 -5.21 -8.41 -19.85
N TYR A 190 -5.93 -8.90 -18.83
CA TYR A 190 -6.42 -8.07 -17.74
C TYR A 190 -5.27 -7.42 -16.96
N GLU A 191 -4.20 -8.18 -16.74
CA GLU A 191 -2.92 -7.75 -16.13
C GLU A 191 -2.15 -6.71 -16.96
N LYS A 192 -2.62 -6.37 -18.17
CA LYS A 192 -2.01 -5.30 -18.96
C LYS A 192 -2.58 -3.92 -18.62
N ILE A 193 -3.73 -3.88 -17.95
CA ILE A 193 -4.49 -2.65 -17.65
C ILE A 193 -4.68 -2.50 -16.14
N PHE A 194 -5.10 -3.57 -15.48
CA PHE A 194 -5.49 -3.57 -14.08
C PHE A 194 -4.47 -4.24 -13.18
N ASN A 195 -4.40 -3.79 -11.93
CA ASN A 195 -3.67 -4.51 -10.89
C ASN A 195 -4.39 -5.83 -10.61
N THR A 196 -3.64 -6.88 -10.34
CA THR A 196 -4.20 -8.23 -10.13
C THR A 196 -3.57 -8.86 -8.90
N PRO A 197 -4.16 -9.94 -8.35
CA PRO A 197 -3.53 -10.63 -7.23
C PRO A 197 -2.09 -11.04 -7.51
N GLN A 198 -1.76 -11.43 -8.75
CA GLN A 198 -0.39 -11.78 -9.14
C GLN A 198 0.55 -10.58 -9.09
N LEU A 199 0.12 -9.40 -9.57
CA LEU A 199 0.93 -8.19 -9.56
C LEU A 199 1.07 -7.60 -8.15
N HIS A 200 0.01 -7.71 -7.33
CA HIS A 200 0.00 -7.24 -5.94
C HIS A 200 0.80 -8.16 -5.00
N GLN A 201 0.90 -9.46 -5.29
CA GLN A 201 1.81 -10.36 -4.58
C GLN A 201 3.28 -9.91 -4.71
N ILE A 202 3.69 -9.42 -5.89
CA ILE A 202 5.04 -8.88 -6.10
C ILE A 202 5.24 -7.69 -5.15
N HIS A 203 4.27 -6.79 -5.11
CA HIS A 203 4.29 -5.63 -4.24
C HIS A 203 4.43 -6.00 -2.75
N HIS A 204 3.74 -7.05 -2.31
CA HIS A 204 3.83 -7.55 -0.94
C HIS A 204 5.05 -8.40 -0.64
N SER A 205 5.85 -8.74 -1.64
CA SER A 205 6.93 -9.66 -1.49
C SER A 205 8.17 -8.99 -0.87
N LYS A 206 8.79 -9.66 0.10
CA LYS A 206 10.04 -9.20 0.72
C LYS A 206 11.28 -9.59 -0.10
N ASN A 207 11.12 -10.24 -1.25
CA ASN A 207 12.23 -10.50 -2.18
C ASN A 207 12.80 -9.16 -2.67
N PHE A 208 14.12 -9.00 -2.63
CA PHE A 208 14.76 -7.73 -3.00
C PHE A 208 14.48 -7.30 -4.46
N SER A 209 14.39 -8.24 -5.40
CA SER A 209 14.00 -7.99 -6.80
C SER A 209 12.61 -7.35 -6.96
N TYR A 210 11.74 -7.52 -5.97
CA TYR A 210 10.36 -7.06 -5.97
C TYR A 210 10.10 -5.84 -5.07
N MET A 211 11.10 -5.43 -4.27
CA MET A 211 10.99 -4.23 -3.45
C MET A 211 10.76 -2.98 -4.31
N ASP A 212 9.93 -2.07 -3.81
CA ASP A 212 9.53 -0.83 -4.48
C ASP A 212 8.91 -1.03 -5.88
N LYS A 213 8.12 -2.10 -6.07
CA LYS A 213 7.39 -2.38 -7.31
C LYS A 213 5.87 -2.36 -7.12
N ASN A 214 5.16 -2.07 -8.21
CA ASN A 214 3.70 -2.21 -8.37
C ASN A 214 2.87 -1.52 -7.28
N PHE A 215 2.93 -0.19 -7.20
CA PHE A 215 2.20 0.61 -6.22
C PHE A 215 0.74 0.93 -6.60
N GLY A 216 0.31 0.66 -7.83
CA GLY A 216 -1.04 0.98 -8.32
C GLY A 216 -2.15 0.29 -7.53
N GLY A 217 -3.29 0.95 -7.37
CA GLY A 217 -4.46 0.40 -6.68
C GLY A 217 -5.29 -0.47 -7.62
N ILE A 218 -5.98 0.18 -8.55
CA ILE A 218 -6.80 -0.42 -9.60
C ILE A 218 -6.01 -0.55 -10.91
N LEU A 219 -5.31 0.51 -11.34
CA LEU A 219 -4.64 0.54 -12.64
C LEU A 219 -3.12 0.43 -12.48
N ILE A 220 -2.47 -0.28 -13.40
CA ILE A 220 -1.00 -0.40 -13.45
C ILE A 220 -0.35 0.66 -14.33
N ILE A 221 -1.15 1.54 -14.95
CA ILE A 221 -0.64 2.58 -15.85
C ILE A 221 0.34 3.49 -15.12
N TRP A 222 0.09 3.82 -13.86
CA TRP A 222 0.96 4.64 -13.03
C TRP A 222 2.31 3.98 -12.81
N ASP A 223 2.32 2.68 -12.52
CA ASP A 223 3.55 1.92 -12.38
C ASP A 223 4.39 1.90 -13.66
N LYS A 224 3.73 1.80 -14.82
CA LYS A 224 4.40 1.86 -16.12
C LYS A 224 4.96 3.25 -16.41
N LEU A 225 4.16 4.30 -16.18
CA LEU A 225 4.55 5.68 -16.42
C LEU A 225 5.71 6.13 -15.53
N PHE A 226 5.73 5.68 -14.27
CA PHE A 226 6.69 6.15 -13.27
C PHE A 226 7.78 5.11 -12.93
N GLY A 227 7.90 4.04 -13.73
CA GLY A 227 9.03 3.11 -13.73
C GLY A 227 9.08 2.14 -12.54
N THR A 228 7.92 1.81 -11.96
CA THR A 228 7.80 0.89 -10.81
C THR A 228 7.14 -0.43 -11.18
N PHE A 229 6.75 -0.62 -12.45
CA PHE A 229 6.11 -1.85 -12.91
C PHE A 229 7.05 -3.06 -12.94
N HIS A 230 6.56 -4.18 -12.43
CA HIS A 230 7.16 -5.51 -12.56
C HIS A 230 6.08 -6.54 -12.94
N ASN A 231 6.33 -7.38 -13.94
CA ASN A 231 5.31 -8.26 -14.52
C ASN A 231 5.14 -9.61 -13.77
N GLY A 232 6.10 -9.99 -12.92
CA GLY A 232 6.07 -11.21 -12.11
C GLY A 232 6.19 -12.52 -12.86
N ARG A 233 6.68 -12.50 -14.10
CA ARG A 233 6.85 -13.67 -14.99
C ARG A 233 8.31 -14.11 -15.12
N ASP A 234 9.06 -13.98 -14.04
CA ASP A 234 10.47 -14.40 -13.93
C ASP A 234 10.63 -15.80 -13.29
N GLY A 235 9.53 -16.40 -12.81
CA GLY A 235 9.52 -17.70 -12.17
C GLY A 235 10.13 -17.72 -10.76
N GLN A 236 10.39 -16.57 -10.13
CA GLN A 236 10.92 -16.52 -8.77
C GLN A 236 9.81 -16.78 -7.75
N GLU A 237 10.12 -17.60 -6.74
CA GLU A 237 9.23 -17.82 -5.61
C GLU A 237 9.06 -16.51 -4.82
N ARG A 238 7.80 -16.20 -4.49
CA ARG A 238 7.43 -15.01 -3.74
C ARG A 238 7.29 -15.37 -2.28
N HIS A 239 7.98 -14.60 -1.46
CA HIS A 239 7.91 -14.75 -0.03
C HIS A 239 7.46 -13.43 0.59
N PHE A 240 6.68 -13.54 1.67
CA PHE A 240 5.96 -12.42 2.26
C PHE A 240 6.50 -12.07 3.65
N GLY A 241 5.92 -11.04 4.26
CA GLY A 241 6.40 -10.44 5.50
C GLY A 241 7.31 -9.24 5.23
N VAL A 242 8.10 -8.89 6.24
CA VAL A 242 9.05 -7.78 6.17
C VAL A 242 10.42 -8.27 6.63
N THR A 243 11.48 -7.58 6.23
CA THR A 243 12.87 -7.95 6.57
C THR A 243 13.18 -7.83 8.07
N LYS A 244 12.36 -7.10 8.83
CA LYS A 244 12.48 -6.94 10.29
C LYS A 244 11.07 -6.99 10.89
N PRO A 245 10.55 -8.19 11.20
CA PRO A 245 9.19 -8.33 11.70
C PRO A 245 9.05 -7.81 13.15
N PRO A 246 7.84 -7.46 13.61
CA PRO A 246 7.58 -7.05 15.00
C PRO A 246 7.74 -8.17 16.03
N GLU A 247 7.94 -9.43 15.60
CA GLU A 247 8.02 -10.64 16.42
C GLU A 247 6.90 -10.72 17.48
N SER A 248 5.67 -10.43 17.05
CA SER A 248 4.51 -10.40 17.94
C SER A 248 3.20 -10.49 17.19
N TYR A 249 2.22 -11.12 17.83
CA TYR A 249 0.81 -11.15 17.40
C TYR A 249 -0.05 -10.09 18.11
N ASN A 250 0.54 -9.25 18.96
CA ASN A 250 -0.19 -8.17 19.63
C ASN A 250 -0.51 -7.04 18.62
N PRO A 251 -1.78 -6.67 18.39
CA PRO A 251 -2.14 -5.65 17.40
C PRO A 251 -1.49 -4.28 17.62
N ILE A 252 -1.33 -3.86 18.88
CA ILE A 252 -0.69 -2.57 19.21
C ILE A 252 0.80 -2.64 18.82
N LYS A 253 1.51 -3.72 19.18
CA LYS A 253 2.92 -3.87 18.81
C LYS A 253 3.09 -3.92 17.29
N ILE A 254 2.23 -4.65 16.57
CA ILE A 254 2.24 -4.69 15.10
C ILE A 254 2.10 -3.28 14.51
N VAL A 255 1.19 -2.46 15.03
CA VAL A 255 0.95 -1.10 14.51
C VAL A 255 2.07 -0.12 14.90
N MET A 256 2.66 -0.27 16.09
CA MET A 256 3.55 0.75 16.67
C MET A 256 5.05 0.47 16.55
N HIS A 257 5.47 -0.78 16.27
CA HIS A 257 6.89 -1.17 16.34
C HIS A 257 7.83 -0.30 15.48
N GLU A 258 7.45 0.08 14.26
CA GLU A 258 8.34 0.89 13.43
C GLU A 258 8.39 2.35 13.88
N PHE A 259 7.33 2.88 14.51
CA PHE A 259 7.38 4.18 15.17
C PHE A 259 8.34 4.16 16.36
N GLU A 260 8.35 3.06 17.13
CA GLU A 260 9.32 2.84 18.21
C GLU A 260 10.76 2.77 17.67
N ASN A 261 10.99 2.05 16.57
CA ASN A 261 12.29 1.98 15.91
C ASN A 261 12.79 3.37 15.46
N ILE A 262 11.92 4.17 14.81
CA ILE A 262 12.24 5.55 14.43
C ILE A 262 12.64 6.37 15.66
N TRP A 263 11.86 6.27 16.75
CA TRP A 263 12.15 6.99 17.98
C TRP A 263 13.50 6.63 18.59
N ILE A 264 13.83 5.34 18.65
CA ILE A 264 15.11 4.84 19.13
C ILE A 264 16.27 5.38 18.29
N ASP A 265 16.14 5.32 16.95
CA ASP A 265 17.18 5.80 16.03
C ASP A 265 17.38 7.32 16.13
N VAL A 266 16.28 8.09 16.21
CA VAL A 266 16.32 9.55 16.41
C VAL A 266 17.00 9.93 17.72
N ARG A 267 16.80 9.15 18.80
CA ARG A 267 17.48 9.39 20.08
C ARG A 267 18.97 9.09 20.02
N LYS A 268 19.39 8.09 19.23
CA LYS A 268 20.81 7.71 19.05
C LYS A 268 21.55 8.62 18.07
N ALA A 269 20.82 9.29 17.17
CA ALA A 269 21.38 10.16 16.15
C ALA A 269 22.13 11.36 16.73
N LYS A 270 23.36 11.57 16.25
CA LYS A 270 24.26 12.63 16.73
C LYS A 270 23.94 14.00 16.14
N THR A 271 23.39 14.05 14.93
CA THR A 271 23.12 15.30 14.20
C THR A 271 21.64 15.49 13.92
N LEU A 272 21.19 16.75 13.76
CA LEU A 272 19.82 17.06 13.34
C LEU A 272 19.50 16.45 11.97
N LYS A 273 20.48 16.45 11.05
CA LYS A 273 20.33 15.83 9.73
C LYS A 273 20.02 14.35 9.83
N ASP A 274 20.74 13.61 10.68
CA ASP A 274 20.50 12.18 10.87
C ASP A 274 19.14 11.92 11.51
N LYS A 275 18.72 12.75 12.48
CA LYS A 275 17.38 12.70 13.07
C LYS A 275 16.29 12.86 12.01
N LEU A 276 16.41 13.88 11.16
CA LEU A 276 15.45 14.11 10.08
C LEU A 276 15.46 12.98 9.05
N ASN A 277 16.62 12.43 8.70
CA ASN A 277 16.71 11.29 7.78
C ASN A 277 16.13 10.00 8.37
N TYR A 278 16.23 9.76 9.68
CA TYR A 278 15.56 8.63 10.31
C TYR A 278 14.03 8.76 10.32
N ILE A 279 13.48 9.97 10.21
CA ILE A 279 12.03 10.19 10.15
C ILE A 279 11.54 10.21 8.69
N PHE A 280 12.19 11.01 7.84
CA PHE A 280 11.72 11.35 6.50
C PHE A 280 12.55 10.74 5.36
N GLY A 281 13.70 10.13 5.67
CA GLY A 281 14.49 9.41 4.70
C GLY A 281 13.84 8.08 4.30
N ALA A 282 14.45 7.40 3.33
CA ALA A 282 13.96 6.11 2.87
C ALA A 282 14.16 5.00 3.93
N PRO A 283 13.23 4.03 4.03
CA PRO A 283 13.42 2.85 4.87
C PRO A 283 14.77 2.18 4.60
N GLY A 284 15.44 1.77 5.68
CA GLY A 284 16.79 1.18 5.61
C GLY A 284 17.94 2.19 5.55
N TRP A 285 17.69 3.50 5.46
CA TRP A 285 18.76 4.50 5.53
C TRP A 285 19.47 4.49 6.90
N SER A 286 20.80 4.54 6.87
CA SER A 286 21.65 4.74 8.05
C SER A 286 22.86 5.62 7.69
N PRO A 287 23.38 6.42 8.64
CA PRO A 287 24.53 7.28 8.40
C PRO A 287 25.83 6.50 8.17
N ASP A 288 25.95 5.31 8.77
CA ASP A 288 27.14 4.45 8.75
C ASP A 288 27.06 3.27 7.76
N LYS A 289 25.97 3.17 6.99
CA LYS A 289 25.70 2.06 6.05
C LYS A 289 25.54 0.68 6.70
N SER A 290 25.31 0.61 8.00
CA SER A 290 24.96 -0.64 8.70
C SER A 290 23.64 -1.27 8.17
N THR A 291 22.75 -0.42 7.68
CA THR A 291 21.58 -0.75 6.86
C THR A 291 21.58 0.03 5.56
N LEU A 292 20.94 -0.53 4.53
CA LEU A 292 20.89 0.04 3.19
C LEU A 292 19.44 0.22 2.74
N THR A 293 19.19 1.30 2.00
CA THR A 293 17.94 1.52 1.28
C THR A 293 17.85 0.59 0.06
N VAL A 294 16.65 0.34 -0.45
CA VAL A 294 16.42 -0.43 -1.69
C VAL A 294 17.24 0.14 -2.86
N LYS A 295 17.30 1.46 -2.98
CA LYS A 295 18.07 2.15 -4.02
C LYS A 295 19.59 1.94 -3.88
N GLU A 296 20.10 1.90 -2.66
CA GLU A 296 21.53 1.62 -2.41
C GLU A 296 21.87 0.16 -2.72
N MET A 297 21.05 -0.78 -2.24
CA MET A 297 21.19 -2.21 -2.58
C MET A 297 21.15 -2.42 -4.11
N SER A 298 20.23 -1.75 -4.81
CA SER A 298 20.10 -1.86 -6.28
C SER A 298 21.35 -1.37 -7.01
N LYS A 299 21.96 -0.28 -6.53
CA LYS A 299 23.21 0.24 -7.11
C LYS A 299 24.37 -0.72 -6.91
N ILE A 300 24.45 -1.34 -5.74
CA ILE A 300 25.49 -2.31 -5.41
C ILE A 300 25.36 -3.53 -6.31
N VAL A 301 24.17 -4.12 -6.41
CA VAL A 301 23.91 -5.27 -7.29
C VAL A 301 24.25 -4.92 -8.74
N LYS A 302 23.78 -3.79 -9.26
CA LYS A 302 24.09 -3.35 -10.63
C LYS A 302 25.60 -3.19 -10.89
N LYS A 303 26.37 -2.74 -9.90
CA LYS A 303 27.84 -2.63 -10.01
C LYS A 303 28.51 -4.01 -10.04
N GLN A 304 27.87 -5.02 -9.45
CA GLN A 304 28.37 -6.38 -9.37
C GLN A 304 27.79 -7.32 -10.44
N GLU A 305 26.74 -6.96 -11.18
CA GLU A 305 26.05 -7.82 -12.16
C GLU A 305 26.99 -8.56 -13.14
N GLY A 306 28.10 -7.95 -13.55
CA GLY A 306 29.12 -8.58 -14.41
C GLY A 306 30.05 -9.58 -13.72
N LYS A 307 29.92 -9.75 -12.40
CA LYS A 307 30.74 -10.61 -11.53
C LYS A 307 29.93 -11.67 -10.78
N LEU A 308 28.59 -11.56 -10.79
CA LEU A 308 27.70 -12.47 -10.08
C LEU A 308 27.39 -13.70 -10.95
N THR A 309 27.45 -14.90 -10.36
CA THR A 309 26.95 -16.12 -11.01
C THR A 309 25.43 -16.07 -11.18
N GLU A 310 24.86 -16.89 -12.04
CA GLU A 310 23.39 -16.97 -12.20
C GLU A 310 22.69 -17.43 -10.90
N GLU A 311 23.35 -18.30 -10.12
CA GLU A 311 22.90 -18.65 -8.77
C GLU A 311 22.94 -17.45 -7.82
N GLN A 312 24.00 -16.64 -7.87
CA GLN A 312 24.05 -15.39 -7.11
C GLN A 312 23.04 -14.35 -7.60
N LYS A 313 22.72 -14.26 -8.88
CA LYS A 313 21.66 -13.35 -9.35
C LYS A 313 20.28 -13.78 -8.88
N LYS A 314 20.00 -15.09 -8.94
CA LYS A 314 18.82 -15.70 -8.31
C LYS A 314 18.85 -15.51 -6.79
N ALA A 315 20.06 -15.42 -6.23
CA ALA A 315 20.34 -15.07 -4.84
C ALA A 315 20.04 -13.65 -4.42
N PHE A 316 20.20 -12.69 -5.30
CA PHE A 316 19.80 -11.33 -4.96
C PHE A 316 18.27 -11.17 -5.04
N GLY A 317 17.53 -12.21 -5.40
CA GLY A 317 16.13 -12.41 -5.03
C GLY A 317 15.92 -13.02 -3.63
N TYR A 318 16.94 -13.11 -2.77
CA TYR A 318 16.88 -13.90 -1.53
C TYR A 318 16.31 -13.18 -0.32
N ILE A 319 15.56 -13.99 0.41
CA ILE A 319 15.35 -13.89 1.83
C ILE A 319 16.46 -14.61 2.57
N GLU A 320 16.91 -13.94 3.63
CA GLU A 320 17.67 -14.44 4.78
C GLU A 320 18.44 -15.75 4.58
N SER A 321 19.75 -15.67 4.27
CA SER A 321 20.75 -16.67 4.74
C SER A 321 22.20 -16.46 4.24
N ASN A 322 22.70 -15.24 3.96
CA ASN A 322 24.15 -15.10 3.78
C ASN A 322 24.79 -13.84 4.43
N PRO A 323 25.28 -13.96 5.67
CA PRO A 323 26.05 -12.91 6.34
C PRO A 323 27.33 -12.50 5.59
N ASP A 324 27.91 -13.38 4.78
CA ASP A 324 29.22 -13.15 4.15
C ASP A 324 29.13 -12.24 2.93
N MET A 325 28.02 -12.26 2.18
CA MET A 325 27.79 -11.24 1.14
C MET A 325 27.65 -9.84 1.73
N LYS A 326 27.07 -9.70 2.93
CA LYS A 326 26.98 -8.38 3.58
C LYS A 326 28.37 -7.80 3.86
N LYS A 327 29.38 -8.65 4.07
CA LYS A 327 30.79 -8.23 4.19
C LYS A 327 31.39 -7.87 2.83
N GLU A 328 31.17 -8.68 1.78
CA GLU A 328 31.68 -8.38 0.43
C GLU A 328 31.06 -7.13 -0.22
N LEU A 329 29.83 -6.75 0.15
CA LEU A 329 29.20 -5.53 -0.35
C LEU A 329 29.67 -4.25 0.34
N VAL A 330 30.28 -4.39 1.52
CA VAL A 330 30.70 -3.28 2.40
C VAL A 330 32.24 -3.16 2.52
N SER A 331 33.00 -4.18 2.10
CA SER A 331 34.45 -4.11 1.87
C SER A 331 34.78 -3.71 0.44
#